data_AF-A0A975TKV0-F1
#
_entry.id   AF-A0A975TKV0-F1
#
_cell.length_a   1.000
_cell.length_b   1.000
_cell.length_c   1.000
_cell.angle_alpha   90.00
_cell.angle_beta   90.00
_cell.angle_gamma   90.00
#
_symmetry.space_group_name_H-M   'P 1'
#
loop_
_entity.id
_entity.type
_entity.pdbx_description
1 polymer ?
#
loop_
_entity_poly.entity_id
_entity_poly.type
_entity_poly.pdbx_seq_one_letter_code
_entity_poly.pdbx_strand_id
1 'polypeptide(L)'
;MPARSKVQNTGEAVRWIEEGKSYSWIVAKYLEKYGIETTTSMWATFRHRQGLDRQITRDTDLIPWAVDTKHRWKYPLTMLRYEARSRAGHELKPDQRERLDNWKATLEEKNRVVYYDPDTEAGFFLVPREETDTDLIRAPKELKAKGKAAEVKTED
;
A
#
# COMPACT_ATOMS: atom_id res chain seq x y z
N MET A 1 -2.26 -35.66 11.69
CA MET A 1 -2.97 -35.29 10.45
C MET A 1 -3.02 -33.77 10.37
N PRO A 2 -2.50 -33.11 9.31
CA PRO A 2 -2.72 -31.68 9.13
C PRO A 2 -4.22 -31.39 9.00
N ALA A 3 -4.68 -30.28 9.57
CA ALA A 3 -6.08 -29.88 9.51
C ALA A 3 -6.55 -29.74 8.05
N ARG A 4 -7.74 -30.25 7.72
CA ARG A 4 -8.35 -30.06 6.40
C ARG A 4 -8.44 -28.57 6.10
N SER A 5 -7.98 -28.17 4.92
CA SER A 5 -8.16 -26.79 4.45
C SER A 5 -9.65 -26.48 4.35
N LYS A 6 -10.06 -25.32 4.87
CA LYS A 6 -11.42 -24.79 4.67
C LYS A 6 -11.67 -24.28 3.24
N VAL A 7 -10.62 -24.23 2.40
CA VAL A 7 -10.74 -23.81 1.00
C VAL A 7 -11.28 -24.97 0.17
N GLN A 8 -12.59 -24.92 -0.12
CA GLN A 8 -13.28 -25.92 -0.93
C GLN A 8 -12.87 -25.91 -2.42
N ASN A 9 -12.74 -24.73 -3.04
CA ASN A 9 -12.36 -24.57 -4.44
C ASN A 9 -11.16 -23.61 -4.57
N THR A 10 -9.97 -24.18 -4.71
CA THR A 10 -8.72 -23.43 -4.85
C THR A 10 -8.71 -22.53 -6.10
N GLY A 11 -9.14 -23.05 -7.26
CA GLY A 11 -9.09 -22.29 -8.52
C GLY A 11 -10.00 -21.07 -8.51
N GLU A 12 -11.18 -21.19 -7.89
CA GLU A 12 -12.08 -20.05 -7.73
C GLU A 12 -11.53 -19.01 -6.75
N ALA A 13 -10.97 -19.46 -5.63
CA ALA A 13 -10.34 -18.56 -4.67
C ALA A 13 -9.14 -17.81 -5.28
N VAL A 14 -8.31 -18.50 -6.09
CA VAL A 14 -7.22 -17.88 -6.85
C VAL A 14 -7.77 -16.81 -7.79
N ARG A 15 -8.76 -17.16 -8.63
CA ARG A 15 -9.37 -16.23 -9.58
C ARG A 15 -9.92 -14.98 -8.90
N TRP A 16 -10.63 -15.11 -7.77
CA TRP A 16 -11.15 -13.93 -7.06
C TRP A 16 -10.06 -13.03 -6.48
N ILE A 17 -8.95 -13.62 -6.04
CA ILE A 17 -7.79 -12.85 -5.56
C ILE A 17 -7.12 -12.11 -6.71
N GLU A 18 -6.98 -12.75 -7.87
CA GLU A 18 -6.44 -12.14 -9.10
C GLU A 18 -7.35 -11.02 -9.64
N GLU A 19 -8.67 -11.23 -9.59
CA GLU A 19 -9.69 -10.21 -9.89
C GLU A 19 -9.75 -9.07 -8.84
N GLY A 20 -8.91 -9.12 -7.81
CA GLY A 20 -8.76 -8.05 -6.81
C GLY A 20 -9.93 -7.95 -5.81
N LYS A 21 -10.74 -9.01 -5.64
CA LYS A 21 -11.79 -9.03 -4.61
C LYS A 21 -11.18 -8.90 -3.22
N SER A 22 -11.85 -8.16 -2.33
CA SER A 22 -11.38 -8.02 -0.95
C SER A 22 -11.56 -9.33 -0.18
N TYR A 23 -10.73 -9.58 0.83
CA TYR A 23 -10.91 -10.77 1.68
C TYR A 23 -12.25 -10.76 2.41
N SER A 24 -12.78 -9.59 2.77
CA SER A 24 -14.14 -9.49 3.33
C SER A 24 -15.21 -9.97 2.35
N TRP A 25 -15.07 -9.64 1.06
CA TRP A 25 -15.96 -10.12 0.01
C TRP A 25 -15.83 -11.64 -0.17
N ILE A 26 -14.59 -12.17 -0.17
CA ILE A 26 -14.36 -13.61 -0.31
C ILE A 26 -14.95 -14.36 0.89
N VAL A 27 -14.80 -13.86 2.11
CA VAL A 27 -15.42 -14.44 3.32
C VAL A 27 -16.94 -14.51 3.17
N ALA A 28 -17.58 -13.40 2.79
CA ALA A 28 -19.03 -13.35 2.60
C ALA A 28 -19.48 -14.33 1.50
N LYS A 29 -18.77 -14.39 0.37
CA LYS A 29 -19.10 -15.32 -0.71
C LYS A 29 -18.86 -16.78 -0.37
N TYR A 30 -17.86 -17.10 0.43
CA TYR A 30 -17.64 -18.48 0.89
C TYR A 30 -18.74 -18.94 1.84
N LEU A 31 -19.19 -18.05 2.72
CA LEU A 31 -20.33 -18.33 3.59
C LEU A 31 -21.60 -18.53 2.77
N GLU A 32 -21.89 -17.64 1.80
CA GLU A 32 -23.08 -17.72 0.95
C GLU A 32 -23.08 -18.97 0.06
N LYS A 33 -21.97 -19.25 -0.63
CA LYS A 33 -21.89 -20.29 -1.66
C LYS A 33 -21.66 -21.68 -1.10
N TYR A 34 -20.88 -21.79 -0.03
CA TYR A 34 -20.45 -23.07 0.52
C TYR A 34 -20.95 -23.32 1.95
N GLY A 35 -21.55 -22.33 2.61
CA GLY A 35 -21.90 -22.44 4.03
C GLY A 35 -20.68 -22.51 4.95
N ILE A 36 -19.49 -22.12 4.45
CA ILE A 36 -18.23 -22.27 5.18
C ILE A 36 -17.79 -20.90 5.70
N GLU A 37 -17.72 -20.79 7.03
CA GLU A 37 -17.17 -19.62 7.69
C GLU A 37 -15.63 -19.62 7.60
N THR A 38 -15.11 -18.57 6.98
CA THR A 38 -13.69 -18.31 6.78
C THR A 38 -13.31 -16.95 7.35
N THR A 39 -12.01 -16.69 7.54
CA THR A 39 -11.51 -15.41 8.05
C THR A 39 -10.62 -14.71 7.03
N THR A 40 -10.47 -13.39 7.16
CA THR A 40 -9.57 -12.62 6.29
C THR A 40 -8.10 -13.05 6.44
N SER A 41 -7.69 -13.42 7.67
CA SER A 41 -6.34 -13.95 7.94
C SER A 41 -6.06 -15.29 7.26
N MET A 42 -7.07 -16.15 7.17
CA MET A 42 -6.99 -17.40 6.42
C MET A 42 -6.75 -17.14 4.93
N TRP A 43 -7.48 -16.20 4.33
CA TRP A 43 -7.30 -15.84 2.91
C TRP A 43 -5.95 -15.18 2.62
N ALA A 44 -5.44 -14.35 3.55
CA ALA A 44 -4.09 -13.81 3.46
C ALA A 44 -3.01 -14.91 3.47
N THR A 45 -3.18 -15.92 4.33
CA THR A 45 -2.28 -17.08 4.41
C THR A 45 -2.40 -17.95 3.16
N PHE A 46 -3.62 -18.19 2.68
CA PHE A 46 -3.89 -18.93 1.46
C PHE A 46 -3.18 -18.30 0.27
N ARG A 47 -3.34 -16.98 0.05
CA ARG A 47 -2.66 -16.23 -0.99
C ARG A 47 -1.15 -16.45 -0.95
N HIS A 48 -0.54 -16.29 0.23
CA HIS A 48 0.89 -16.49 0.42
C HIS A 48 1.33 -17.91 0.04
N ARG A 49 0.55 -18.93 0.41
CA ARG A 49 0.85 -20.33 0.05
C ARG A 49 0.69 -20.64 -1.43
N GLN A 50 -0.19 -19.92 -2.12
CA GLN A 50 -0.39 -20.07 -3.56
C GLN A 50 0.64 -19.30 -4.40
N GLY A 51 1.61 -18.62 -3.77
CA GLY A 51 2.58 -17.78 -4.48
C GLY A 51 1.95 -16.60 -5.22
N LEU A 52 0.70 -16.26 -4.88
CA LEU A 52 -0.01 -15.16 -5.52
C LEU A 52 0.60 -13.84 -5.07
N ASP A 53 0.88 -13.00 -6.05
CA ASP A 53 1.65 -11.78 -5.87
C ASP A 53 1.02 -10.87 -4.81
N ARG A 54 1.80 -10.07 -4.07
CA ARG A 54 1.24 -9.21 -3.01
C ARG A 54 0.46 -8.05 -3.65
N GLN A 55 -0.79 -7.84 -3.24
CA GLN A 55 -1.58 -6.67 -3.67
C GLN A 55 -0.99 -5.34 -3.19
N ILE A 56 -0.08 -5.41 -2.21
CA ILE A 56 0.68 -4.29 -1.69
C ILE A 56 2.05 -4.32 -2.37
N THR A 57 2.16 -3.58 -3.48
CA THR A 57 3.44 -3.26 -4.09
C THR A 57 4.20 -2.34 -3.14
N ARG A 58 5.34 -2.80 -2.63
CA ARG A 58 6.26 -1.95 -1.88
C ARG A 58 7.31 -1.43 -2.85
N ASP A 59 7.17 -0.18 -3.24
CA ASP A 59 8.14 0.52 -4.07
C ASP A 59 9.02 1.39 -3.15
N THR A 60 10.24 0.93 -2.90
CA THR A 60 11.19 1.62 -2.01
C THR A 60 11.87 2.80 -2.68
N ASP A 61 11.83 2.87 -4.01
CA ASP A 61 12.44 3.98 -4.75
C ASP A 61 11.49 5.17 -4.76
N LEU A 62 10.19 4.92 -4.92
CA LEU A 62 9.14 5.94 -4.87
C LEU A 62 8.67 6.28 -3.45
N ILE A 63 8.81 5.36 -2.49
CA ILE A 63 8.44 5.58 -1.08
C ILE A 63 9.62 5.10 -0.19
N PRO A 64 10.73 5.85 -0.17
CA PRO A 64 11.95 5.44 0.56
C PRO A 64 11.83 5.62 2.08
N TRP A 65 10.87 6.41 2.55
CA TRP A 65 10.75 6.77 3.96
C TRP A 65 10.10 5.65 4.79
N ALA A 66 10.56 5.54 6.05
CA ALA A 66 9.81 4.84 7.09
C ALA A 66 8.63 5.71 7.54
N VAL A 67 7.51 5.64 6.82
CA VAL A 67 6.33 6.48 7.10
C VAL A 67 5.69 6.11 8.44
N ASP A 68 5.59 7.11 9.31
CA ASP A 68 4.94 6.98 10.61
C ASP A 68 3.43 6.67 10.49
N THR A 69 2.92 5.94 11.48
CA THR A 69 1.55 5.41 11.52
C THR A 69 0.49 6.50 11.46
N LYS A 70 0.73 7.66 12.08
CA LYS A 70 -0.13 8.85 11.99
C LYS A 70 -0.27 9.41 10.56
N HIS A 71 0.73 9.17 9.70
CA HIS A 71 0.76 9.69 8.33
C HIS A 71 0.34 8.64 7.28
N ARG A 72 0.05 7.38 7.67
CA ARG A 72 -0.16 6.25 6.74
C ARG A 72 -1.36 6.37 5.81
N TRP A 73 -2.28 7.30 6.11
CA TRP A 73 -3.51 7.56 5.36
C TRP A 73 -3.51 8.92 4.65
N LYS A 74 -2.40 9.67 4.72
CA LYS A 74 -2.32 10.99 4.08
C LYS A 74 -2.43 10.85 2.57
N TYR A 75 -3.04 11.84 1.94
CA TYR A 75 -3.35 11.83 0.51
C TYR A 75 -2.11 11.65 -0.38
N PRO A 76 -0.98 12.37 -0.17
CA PRO A 76 0.22 12.20 -1.01
C PRO A 76 0.74 10.76 -0.99
N LEU A 77 0.79 10.12 0.18
CA LEU A 77 1.21 8.72 0.28
C LEU A 77 0.27 7.76 -0.47
N THR A 78 -1.02 8.02 -0.43
CA THR A 78 -2.01 7.20 -1.15
C THR A 78 -1.77 7.29 -2.66
N MET A 79 -1.49 8.49 -3.18
CA MET A 79 -1.17 8.67 -4.59
C MET A 79 0.15 8.01 -4.98
N LEU A 80 1.20 8.12 -4.15
CA LEU A 80 2.47 7.41 -4.38
C LEU A 80 2.27 5.88 -4.41
N ARG A 81 1.38 5.33 -3.58
CA ARG A 81 1.03 3.90 -3.63
C ARG A 81 0.27 3.51 -4.90
N TYR A 82 -0.58 4.39 -5.44
CA TYR A 82 -1.25 4.14 -6.71
C TYR A 82 -0.25 4.16 -7.86
N GLU A 83 0.67 5.12 -7.87
CA GLU A 83 1.76 5.17 -8.85
C GLU A 83 2.65 3.93 -8.77
N ALA A 84 3.10 3.54 -7.56
CA ALA A 84 3.89 2.31 -7.35
C ALA A 84 3.18 1.07 -7.90
N ARG A 85 1.87 0.95 -7.63
CA ARG A 85 1.05 -0.14 -8.15
C ARG A 85 0.93 -0.10 -9.68
N SER A 86 0.77 1.08 -10.26
CA SER A 86 0.73 1.26 -11.71
C SER A 86 2.07 0.94 -12.38
N ARG A 87 3.21 1.34 -11.77
CA ARG A 87 4.58 1.04 -12.25
C ARG A 87 4.89 -0.45 -12.23
N ALA A 88 4.36 -1.17 -11.24
CA ALA A 88 4.43 -2.62 -11.17
C ALA A 88 3.48 -3.34 -12.16
N GLY A 89 2.78 -2.62 -13.03
CA GLY A 89 1.90 -3.19 -14.05
C GLY A 89 0.56 -3.69 -13.52
N HIS A 90 0.22 -3.41 -12.26
CA HIS A 90 -1.07 -3.81 -11.72
C HIS A 90 -2.18 -2.83 -12.13
N GLU A 91 -3.37 -3.36 -12.33
CA GLU A 91 -4.54 -2.56 -12.65
C GLU A 91 -4.96 -1.71 -11.44
N LEU A 92 -5.26 -0.43 -11.72
CA LEU A 92 -5.91 0.50 -10.81
C LEU A 92 -7.38 0.59 -11.18
N LYS A 93 -8.25 0.76 -10.18
CA LYS A 93 -9.66 1.06 -10.45
C LYS A 93 -9.76 2.39 -11.22
N PRO A 94 -10.82 2.60 -12.03
CA PRO A 94 -10.98 3.83 -12.81
C PRO A 94 -10.89 5.11 -11.97
N ASP A 95 -11.52 5.13 -10.80
CA ASP A 95 -11.49 6.27 -9.86
C ASP A 95 -10.10 6.53 -9.28
N GLN A 96 -9.32 5.47 -9.04
CA GLN A 96 -7.95 5.56 -8.54
C GLN A 96 -7.01 6.10 -9.61
N ARG A 97 -7.18 5.63 -10.85
CA ARG A 97 -6.41 6.08 -12.01
C ARG A 97 -6.67 7.55 -12.30
N GLU A 98 -7.92 7.96 -12.38
CA GLU A 98 -8.31 9.36 -12.60
C GLU A 98 -7.71 10.29 -11.53
N ARG A 99 -7.81 9.91 -10.24
CA ARG A 99 -7.21 10.70 -9.15
C ARG A 99 -5.70 10.80 -9.26
N LEU A 100 -5.03 9.70 -9.61
CA LEU A 100 -3.58 9.67 -9.79
C LEU A 100 -3.16 10.57 -10.94
N ASP A 101 -3.83 10.46 -12.09
CA ASP A 101 -3.52 11.22 -13.30
C ASP A 101 -3.71 12.73 -13.06
N ASN A 102 -4.82 13.13 -12.44
CA ASN A 102 -5.07 14.52 -12.06
C ASN A 102 -4.05 15.06 -11.05
N TRP A 103 -3.64 14.24 -10.08
CA TRP A 103 -2.63 14.61 -9.11
C TRP A 103 -1.25 14.80 -9.76
N LYS A 104 -0.84 13.90 -10.66
CA LYS A 104 0.41 14.03 -11.42
C LYS A 104 0.41 15.27 -12.31
N ALA A 105 -0.70 15.53 -13.02
CA ALA A 105 -0.86 16.75 -13.81
C ALA A 105 -0.70 18.00 -12.94
N THR A 106 -1.26 18.02 -11.73
CA THR A 106 -1.11 19.14 -10.79
C THR A 106 0.33 19.32 -10.31
N LEU A 107 1.06 18.23 -10.06
CA LEU A 107 2.48 18.28 -9.68
C LEU A 107 3.35 18.83 -10.81
N GLU A 108 3.09 18.39 -12.04
CA GLU A 108 3.77 18.83 -13.25
C GLU A 108 3.52 20.32 -13.50
N GLU A 109 2.25 20.73 -13.54
CA GLU A 109 1.82 22.12 -13.79
C GLU A 109 2.45 23.09 -12.78
N LYS A 110 2.52 22.70 -11.50
CA LYS A 110 3.04 23.54 -10.42
C LYS A 110 4.54 23.36 -10.18
N ASN A 111 5.19 22.50 -10.95
CA ASN A 111 6.57 22.08 -10.78
C ASN A 111 6.89 21.72 -9.30
N ARG A 112 6.13 20.75 -8.77
CA ARG A 112 6.19 20.31 -7.36
C ARG A 112 6.58 18.83 -7.26
N VAL A 113 7.20 18.47 -6.14
CA VAL A 113 7.47 17.09 -5.72
C VAL A 113 7.00 16.85 -4.28
N VAL A 114 6.80 15.59 -3.93
CA VAL A 114 6.44 15.19 -2.56
C VAL A 114 7.68 15.11 -1.69
N TYR A 115 7.67 15.85 -0.59
CA TYR A 115 8.63 15.72 0.51
C TYR A 115 7.94 15.13 1.73
N TYR A 116 8.66 14.34 2.52
CA TYR A 116 8.18 13.76 3.76
C TYR A 116 9.06 14.13 4.94
N ASP A 117 8.43 14.60 6.01
CA ASP A 117 9.02 14.92 7.29
C ASP A 117 8.20 14.27 8.43
N PRO A 118 8.72 13.19 9.07
CA PRO A 118 8.00 12.48 10.12
C PRO A 118 7.76 13.31 11.38
N ASP A 119 8.60 14.32 11.63
CA ASP A 119 8.59 15.11 12.87
C ASP A 119 7.47 16.18 12.85
N THR A 120 6.85 16.40 11.69
CA THR A 120 5.70 17.30 11.53
C THR A 120 4.36 16.58 11.72
N GLU A 121 3.29 17.34 12.00
CA GLU A 121 1.92 16.80 12.06
C GLU A 121 1.32 16.54 10.66
N ALA A 122 1.77 17.31 9.67
CA ALA A 122 1.33 17.15 8.29
C ALA A 122 1.96 15.89 7.65
N GLY A 123 3.24 15.64 7.94
CA GLY A 123 4.01 14.54 7.38
C GLY A 123 4.47 14.79 5.96
N PHE A 124 3.53 15.03 5.04
CA PHE A 124 3.79 15.19 3.61
C PHE A 124 3.57 16.62 3.14
N PHE A 125 4.48 17.09 2.28
CA PHE A 125 4.46 18.43 1.71
C PHE A 125 4.66 18.38 0.20
N LEU A 126 4.06 19.35 -0.52
CA LEU A 126 4.36 19.59 -1.93
C LEU A 126 5.34 20.75 -2.01
N VAL A 127 6.59 20.47 -2.34
CA VAL A 127 7.68 21.44 -2.39
C VAL A 127 8.08 21.73 -3.84
N PRO A 128 8.60 22.94 -4.15
CA PRO A 128 9.13 23.24 -5.49
C PRO A 128 10.16 22.20 -5.91
N ARG A 129 10.09 21.69 -7.14
CA ARG A 129 11.06 20.75 -7.70
C ARG A 129 12.45 21.39 -7.81
N GLU A 130 13.47 20.62 -7.47
CA GLU A 130 14.90 20.95 -7.64
C GLU A 130 15.51 20.10 -8.76
N GLU A 131 16.65 20.51 -9.30
CA GLU A 131 17.34 19.79 -10.40
C GLU A 131 17.73 18.35 -10.01
N THR A 132 17.93 18.09 -8.71
CA THR A 132 18.27 16.77 -8.18
C THR A 132 17.06 15.83 -8.06
N ASP A 133 15.83 16.35 -8.17
CA ASP A 133 14.62 15.54 -8.04
C ASP A 133 14.31 14.82 -9.36
N THR A 134 14.60 13.53 -9.42
CA THR A 134 14.45 12.70 -10.62
C THR A 134 13.06 12.09 -10.79
N ASP A 135 12.16 12.25 -9.82
CA ASP A 135 10.84 11.59 -9.80
C ASP A 135 9.76 12.45 -9.10
N LEU A 136 8.61 11.88 -8.73
CA LEU A 136 7.50 12.53 -8.02
C LEU A 136 7.84 12.91 -6.57
N ILE A 137 8.99 12.47 -6.07
CA ILE A 137 9.42 12.69 -4.69
C ILE A 137 10.73 13.47 -4.64
N ARG A 138 10.94 14.15 -3.52
CA ARG A 138 12.26 14.54 -3.06
C ARG A 138 12.89 13.39 -2.29
N ALA A 139 13.88 12.73 -2.89
CA ALA A 139 14.59 11.65 -2.22
C ALA A 139 15.24 12.16 -0.91
N PRO A 140 15.16 11.40 0.20
CA PRO A 140 15.82 11.78 1.43
C PRO A 140 17.35 11.74 1.23
N LYS A 141 18.04 12.78 1.69
CA LYS A 141 19.52 12.85 1.64
C LYS A 141 20.17 11.73 2.47
N GLU A 142 19.49 11.29 3.53
CA GLU A 142 19.88 10.14 4.34
C GLU A 142 18.65 9.23 4.55
N LEU A 143 18.78 7.96 4.19
CA LEU A 143 17.80 6.94 4.56
C LEU A 143 17.85 6.75 6.07
N LYS A 144 17.01 7.45 6.84
CA LYS A 144 16.87 7.19 8.28
C LYS A 144 16.42 5.74 8.45
N ALA A 145 17.34 4.87 8.86
CA ALA A 145 17.03 3.52 9.30
C ALA A 145 16.01 3.59 10.45
N LYS A 146 15.08 2.63 10.51
CA LYS A 146 14.00 2.58 11.52
C LYS A 146 14.51 2.97 12.91
N GLY A 147 14.17 4.18 13.36
CA GLY A 147 14.46 4.66 14.70
C GLY A 147 13.63 3.87 15.71
N LYS A 148 14.31 3.36 16.74
CA LYS A 148 13.77 2.59 17.87
C LYS A 148 12.57 3.28 18.52
N ALA A 149 11.66 2.45 19.02
CA ALA A 149 10.61 2.85 19.95
C ALA A 149 11.18 3.76 21.04
N ALA A 150 10.48 4.85 21.31
CA ALA A 150 10.77 5.78 22.38
C ALA A 150 10.98 5.02 23.70
N GLU A 151 12.19 5.06 24.24
CA GLU A 151 12.42 4.84 25.66
C GLU A 151 11.75 6.01 26.39
N VAL A 152 10.59 5.73 26.99
CA VAL A 152 10.01 6.59 28.01
C VAL A 152 10.94 6.53 29.20
N LYS A 153 11.71 7.61 29.42
CA LYS A 153 12.35 7.87 30.70
C LYS A 153 11.25 8.30 31.67
N THR A 154 10.94 7.41 32.60
CA THR A 154 10.27 7.77 33.86
C THR A 154 11.38 8.22 34.81
N GLU A 155 11.44 9.49 35.16
CA GLU A 155 12.23 9.98 36.30
C GLU A 155 11.41 9.78 37.58
N ASP A 156 12.11 9.32 38.62
CA ASP A 156 11.68 9.11 40.02
C ASP A 156 11.24 10.41 40.72
#